data_AF-A0A2W1AQI7-F1
#
_entry.id   AF-A0A2W1AQI7-F1
#
_cell.length_a   1.000
_cell.length_b   1.000
_cell.length_c   1.000
_cell.angle_alpha   90.00
_cell.angle_beta   90.00
_cell.angle_gamma   90.00
#
_symmetry.space_group_name_H-M   'P 1'
#
loop_
_entity.id
_entity.type
_entity.pdbx_description
1 polymer ?
#
loop_
_entity_poly.entity_id
_entity_poly.type
_entity_poly.pdbx_seq_one_letter_code
_entity_poly.pdbx_strand_id
1 'polypeptide(L)'
;MDCKRALADANGDLGKATEALKEKGLAKAAKSASRETKEGVVHSYIHGGGRVGALVEISCETDFVGRTADFQGLAHDVAMQVAAMAPKYIDASDMPADDEANPDEVCLLRQPFIKDPGKSIADLVTELAARVGENVRVRRFSRFALGEDEEA
;
A
#
# COMPACT_ATOMS: atom_id res chain seq x y z
N MET A 1 -6.46 20.77 -13.45
CA MET A 1 -6.88 22.11 -12.95
C MET A 1 -7.28 22.08 -11.46
N ASP A 2 -7.05 20.99 -10.73
CA ASP A 2 -7.53 20.85 -9.36
C ASP A 2 -6.80 21.75 -8.36
N CYS A 3 -5.48 21.91 -8.47
CA CYS A 3 -4.72 22.80 -7.58
C CYS A 3 -5.16 24.26 -7.71
N LYS A 4 -5.40 24.74 -8.93
CA LYS A 4 -5.88 26.10 -9.18
C LYS A 4 -7.26 26.33 -8.55
N ARG A 5 -8.15 25.34 -8.69
CA ARG A 5 -9.50 25.41 -8.12
C ARG A 5 -9.48 25.34 -6.59
N ALA A 6 -8.72 24.40 -6.01
CA ALA A 6 -8.59 24.29 -4.56
C ALA A 6 -8.01 25.57 -3.94
N LEU A 7 -7.03 26.19 -4.59
CA LEU A 7 -6.47 27.47 -4.12
C LEU A 7 -7.47 28.63 -4.22
N ALA A 8 -8.25 28.68 -5.31
CA ALA A 8 -9.30 29.68 -5.48
C ALA A 8 -10.41 29.52 -4.43
N ASP A 9 -10.90 28.29 -4.23
CA ASP A 9 -11.94 27.95 -3.25
C ASP A 9 -11.44 28.21 -1.81
N ALA A 10 -10.15 28.03 -1.56
CA ALA A 10 -9.50 28.35 -0.29
C ALA A 10 -9.09 29.83 -0.14
N ASN A 11 -9.43 30.71 -1.08
CA ASN A 11 -9.06 32.13 -1.10
C ASN A 11 -7.54 32.37 -0.92
N GLY A 12 -6.70 31.52 -1.52
CA GLY A 12 -5.25 31.62 -1.44
C GLY A 12 -4.60 30.95 -0.22
N ASP A 13 -5.40 30.40 0.71
CA ASP A 13 -4.90 29.66 1.87
C ASP A 13 -4.33 28.30 1.44
N LEU A 14 -3.01 28.16 1.50
CA LEU A 14 -2.30 26.95 1.10
C LEU A 14 -2.62 25.75 2.01
N GLY A 15 -2.86 25.97 3.30
CA GLY A 15 -3.19 24.90 4.24
C GLY A 15 -4.54 24.29 3.90
N LYS A 16 -5.57 25.14 3.80
CA LYS A 16 -6.92 24.71 3.43
C LYS A 16 -6.98 24.11 2.02
N ALA A 17 -6.25 24.67 1.06
CA ALA A 17 -6.18 24.12 -0.29
C ALA A 17 -5.57 22.71 -0.29
N THR A 18 -4.54 22.48 0.54
CA THR A 18 -3.89 21.17 0.67
C THR A 18 -4.82 20.15 1.30
N GLU A 19 -5.51 20.52 2.37
CA GLU A 19 -6.52 19.67 3.03
C GLU A 19 -7.65 19.29 2.06
N ALA A 20 -8.19 20.25 1.32
CA ALA A 20 -9.23 20.01 0.33
C ALA A 20 -8.75 19.09 -0.81
N LEU A 21 -7.50 19.22 -1.26
CA LEU A 21 -6.91 18.32 -2.25
C LEU A 21 -6.72 16.91 -1.71
N LYS A 22 -6.32 16.77 -0.44
CA LYS A 22 -6.19 15.47 0.23
C LYS A 22 -7.55 14.77 0.30
N GLU A 23 -8.58 15.44 0.80
CA GLU A 23 -9.94 14.90 0.89
C GLU A 23 -10.47 14.49 -0.50
N LYS A 24 -10.29 15.36 -1.51
CA LYS A 24 -10.67 15.05 -2.89
C LYS A 24 -9.92 13.85 -3.46
N GLY A 25 -8.63 13.73 -3.15
CA GLY A 25 -7.80 12.58 -3.53
C GLY A 25 -8.33 11.28 -2.93
N LEU A 26 -8.66 11.28 -1.63
CA LEU A 26 -9.25 10.12 -0.94
C LEU A 26 -10.60 9.72 -1.56
N ALA A 27 -11.45 10.70 -1.89
CA ALA A 27 -12.72 10.43 -2.57
C ALA A 27 -12.51 9.79 -3.96
N LYS A 28 -11.48 10.22 -4.70
CA LYS A 28 -11.12 9.63 -6.00
C LYS A 28 -10.62 8.20 -5.84
N ALA A 29 -9.76 7.95 -4.84
CA ALA A 29 -9.27 6.61 -4.51
C ALA A 29 -10.44 5.67 -4.17
N ALA A 30 -11.37 6.10 -3.29
CA ALA A 30 -12.55 5.33 -2.93
C ALA A 30 -13.44 5.01 -4.14
N LYS A 31 -13.69 5.98 -5.03
CA LYS A 31 -14.45 5.76 -6.27
C LYS A 31 -13.77 4.77 -7.20
N SER A 32 -12.43 4.75 -7.20
CA SER A 32 -11.66 3.84 -8.03
C SER A 32 -11.57 2.43 -7.47
N ALA A 33 -11.85 2.23 -6.18
CA ALA A 33 -11.55 0.99 -5.50
C ALA A 33 -12.18 -0.23 -6.16
N SER A 34 -13.33 -0.13 -6.82
CA SER A 34 -14.00 -1.25 -7.50
C SER A 34 -13.50 -1.53 -8.93
N ARG A 35 -12.63 -0.66 -9.49
CA ARG A 35 -12.12 -0.83 -10.86
C ARG A 35 -11.17 -2.03 -10.94
N GLU A 36 -11.19 -2.72 -12.08
CA GLU A 36 -10.32 -3.88 -12.30
C GLU A 36 -8.85 -3.46 -12.43
N THR A 37 -7.95 -4.18 -11.77
CA THR A 37 -6.50 -3.94 -11.84
C THR A 37 -5.78 -5.15 -12.42
N LYS A 38 -5.38 -5.09 -13.69
CA LYS A 38 -4.69 -6.19 -14.40
C LYS A 38 -3.21 -5.92 -14.65
N GLU A 39 -2.77 -4.68 -14.43
CA GLU A 39 -1.39 -4.25 -14.58
C GLU A 39 -0.74 -4.08 -13.21
N GLY A 40 0.57 -3.85 -13.16
CA GLY A 40 1.29 -3.63 -11.91
C GLY A 40 2.71 -4.18 -11.92
N VAL A 41 3.20 -4.61 -10.75
CA VAL A 41 4.53 -5.19 -10.59
C VAL A 41 4.53 -6.32 -9.56
N VAL A 42 5.34 -7.34 -9.83
CA VAL A 42 5.82 -8.27 -8.81
C VAL A 42 7.22 -7.81 -8.39
N HIS A 43 7.38 -7.44 -7.11
CA HIS A 43 8.64 -6.92 -6.57
C HIS A 43 9.21 -7.87 -5.53
N SER A 44 10.53 -8.00 -5.51
CA SER A 44 11.26 -8.82 -4.54
C SER A 44 12.13 -7.96 -3.63
N TYR A 45 12.16 -8.26 -2.34
CA TYR A 45 13.10 -7.67 -1.39
C TYR A 45 13.87 -8.79 -0.69
N ILE A 46 15.20 -8.69 -0.68
CA ILE A 46 16.10 -9.67 -0.06
C ILE A 46 16.93 -8.96 1.01
N HIS A 47 16.93 -9.50 2.22
CA HIS A 47 17.59 -8.91 3.38
C HIS A 47 18.60 -9.86 4.04
N GLY A 48 19.52 -9.27 4.82
CA GLY A 48 20.43 -10.04 5.67
C GLY A 48 21.31 -11.04 4.92
N GLY A 49 21.77 -10.69 3.71
CA GLY A 49 22.60 -11.58 2.89
C GLY A 49 21.86 -12.79 2.31
N GLY A 50 20.54 -12.69 2.11
CA GLY A 50 19.73 -13.78 1.55
C GLY A 50 19.01 -14.63 2.60
N ARG A 51 19.04 -14.23 3.88
CA ARG A 51 18.39 -14.97 4.97
C ARG A 51 16.89 -14.73 5.07
N VAL A 52 16.40 -13.58 4.57
CA VAL A 52 14.98 -13.27 4.50
C VAL A 52 14.66 -12.73 3.11
N GLY A 53 13.60 -13.22 2.50
CA GLY A 53 13.11 -12.77 1.21
C GLY A 53 11.61 -12.55 1.24
N ALA A 54 11.14 -11.50 0.57
CA ALA A 54 9.72 -11.25 0.36
C ALA A 54 9.44 -11.00 -1.13
N LEU A 55 8.32 -11.52 -1.59
CA LEU A 55 7.73 -11.24 -2.90
C LEU A 55 6.37 -10.59 -2.69
N VAL A 56 6.09 -9.51 -3.41
CA VAL A 56 4.79 -8.82 -3.34
C VAL A 56 4.29 -8.54 -4.75
N GLU A 57 2.99 -8.71 -4.97
CA GLU A 57 2.31 -8.25 -6.17
C GLU A 57 1.46 -7.02 -5.81
N ILE A 58 1.78 -5.88 -6.43
CA ILE A 58 0.94 -4.68 -6.37
C ILE A 58 0.36 -4.43 -7.75
N SER A 59 -0.96 -4.32 -7.81
CA SER A 59 -1.71 -4.12 -9.04
C SER A 59 -2.23 -2.68 -9.19
N CYS A 60 -2.27 -2.19 -10.43
CA CYS A 60 -2.91 -0.94 -10.88
C CYS A 60 -3.74 -1.17 -12.16
N GLU A 61 -4.33 -0.11 -12.70
CA GLU A 61 -5.19 -0.20 -13.89
C GLU A 61 -4.37 -0.19 -15.18
N THR A 62 -3.28 0.59 -15.22
CA THR A 62 -2.44 0.74 -16.42
C THR A 62 -0.97 0.40 -16.18
N ASP A 63 -0.29 -0.07 -17.23
CA ASP A 63 1.14 -0.36 -17.19
C ASP A 63 1.99 0.91 -17.02
N PHE A 64 1.49 2.05 -17.51
CA PHE A 64 2.10 3.36 -17.33
C PHE A 64 2.29 3.69 -15.84
N VAL A 65 1.25 3.54 -15.02
CA VAL A 65 1.34 3.77 -13.56
C VAL A 65 2.28 2.76 -12.92
N GLY A 66 2.18 1.47 -13.31
CA GLY A 66 3.02 0.40 -12.79
C GLY A 66 4.52 0.65 -12.96
N ARG A 67 4.93 1.43 -13.97
CA ARG A 67 6.34 1.75 -14.26
C ARG A 67 6.85 3.04 -13.61
N THR A 68 5.98 3.80 -12.93
CA THR A 68 6.39 5.05 -12.27
C THR A 68 7.29 4.79 -11.07
N ALA A 69 8.20 5.73 -10.78
CA ALA A 69 9.08 5.64 -9.62
C ALA A 69 8.31 5.55 -8.29
N ASP A 70 7.20 6.28 -8.18
CA ASP A 70 6.34 6.25 -6.99
C ASP A 70 5.72 4.86 -6.76
N PHE A 71 5.24 4.21 -7.83
CA PHE A 71 4.66 2.87 -7.75
C PHE A 71 5.71 1.80 -7.43
N GLN A 72 6.87 1.89 -8.08
CA GLN A 72 8.00 1.00 -7.78
C GLN A 72 8.52 1.20 -6.34
N GLY A 73 8.52 2.44 -5.86
CA GLY A 73 8.85 2.78 -4.47
C GLY A 73 7.89 2.16 -3.47
N LEU A 74 6.57 2.26 -3.71
CA LEU A 74 5.57 1.58 -2.88
C LEU A 74 5.79 0.07 -2.86
N ALA A 75 6.02 -0.56 -4.02
CA ALA A 75 6.27 -2.00 -4.10
C ALA A 75 7.51 -2.44 -3.31
N HIS A 76 8.58 -1.65 -3.36
CA HIS A 76 9.77 -1.86 -2.55
C HIS A 76 9.48 -1.73 -1.05
N ASP A 77 8.78 -0.68 -0.64
CA ASP A 77 8.45 -0.41 0.76
C ASP A 77 7.54 -1.49 1.36
N VAL A 78 6.54 -1.94 0.59
CA VAL A 78 5.65 -3.04 1.00
C VAL A 78 6.40 -4.37 1.06
N ALA A 79 7.31 -4.66 0.13
CA ALA A 79 8.12 -5.88 0.19
C ALA A 79 9.06 -5.89 1.41
N MET A 80 9.67 -4.75 1.71
CA MET A 80 10.50 -4.59 2.91
C MET A 80 9.67 -4.69 4.20
N GLN A 81 8.46 -4.11 4.23
CA GLN A 81 7.50 -4.27 5.33
C GLN A 81 7.18 -5.75 5.56
N VAL A 82 6.80 -6.48 4.50
CA VAL A 82 6.50 -7.91 4.59
C VAL A 82 7.69 -8.65 5.19
N ALA A 83 8.89 -8.46 4.64
CA ALA A 83 10.11 -9.11 5.14
C ALA A 83 10.37 -8.86 6.63
N ALA A 84 10.14 -7.62 7.11
CA ALA A 84 10.41 -7.21 8.48
C ALA A 84 9.32 -7.62 9.48
N MET A 85 8.06 -7.52 9.10
CA MET A 85 6.92 -7.62 10.02
C MET A 85 6.16 -8.94 9.93
N ALA A 86 6.50 -9.80 8.97
CA ALA A 86 5.93 -11.14 8.80
C ALA A 86 4.38 -11.20 8.91
N PRO A 87 3.63 -10.34 8.18
CA PRO A 87 2.17 -10.43 8.16
C PRO A 87 1.74 -11.79 7.63
N LYS A 88 0.58 -12.26 8.08
CA LYS A 88 -0.06 -13.50 7.60
C LYS A 88 -1.15 -13.23 6.55
N TYR A 89 -1.81 -12.08 6.66
CA TYR A 89 -2.95 -11.70 5.84
C TYR A 89 -2.74 -10.33 5.19
N ILE A 90 -3.48 -10.03 4.12
CA ILE A 90 -3.46 -8.67 3.53
C ILE A 90 -4.34 -7.76 4.40
N ASP A 91 -5.58 -8.16 4.64
CA ASP A 91 -6.54 -7.44 5.48
C ASP A 91 -7.28 -8.37 6.43
N ALA A 92 -7.99 -7.79 7.40
CA ALA A 92 -8.78 -8.51 8.40
C ALA A 92 -9.91 -9.36 7.76
N SER A 93 -10.40 -8.98 6.58
CA SER A 93 -11.38 -9.80 5.85
C SER A 93 -10.82 -11.13 5.32
N ASP A 94 -9.50 -11.26 5.25
CA ASP A 94 -8.83 -12.47 4.78
C ASP A 94 -8.53 -13.44 5.93
N MET A 95 -8.75 -13.02 7.19
CA MET A 95 -8.53 -13.84 8.37
C MET A 95 -9.59 -14.96 8.47
N PRO A 96 -9.18 -16.21 8.68
CA PRO A 96 -10.08 -17.29 9.09
C PRO A 96 -10.83 -16.91 10.37
N ALA A 97 -12.09 -17.34 10.49
CA ALA A 97 -12.92 -17.00 11.64
C ALA A 97 -12.42 -17.58 12.97
N ASP A 98 -11.55 -18.59 12.90
CA ASP A 98 -10.90 -19.29 14.00
C ASP A 98 -9.48 -18.76 14.32
N ASP A 99 -8.96 -17.81 13.55
CA ASP A 99 -7.70 -17.13 13.87
C ASP A 99 -7.95 -15.95 14.82
N GLU A 100 -7.54 -16.10 16.08
CA GLU A 100 -7.71 -15.10 17.15
C GLU A 100 -6.54 -14.09 17.23
N ALA A 101 -5.59 -14.12 16.29
CA ALA A 101 -4.46 -13.20 16.30
C ALA A 101 -4.90 -11.73 16.20
N ASN A 102 -4.10 -10.82 16.78
CA ASN A 102 -4.36 -9.39 16.69
C ASN A 102 -4.27 -8.91 15.23
N PRO A 103 -5.35 -8.40 14.61
CA PRO A 103 -5.33 -7.97 13.21
C PRO A 103 -4.28 -6.90 12.92
N ASP A 104 -3.95 -6.03 13.88
CA ASP A 104 -2.94 -4.99 13.71
C ASP A 104 -1.51 -5.54 13.62
N GLU A 105 -1.29 -6.78 14.09
CA GLU A 105 -0.01 -7.49 14.01
C GLU A 105 0.06 -8.39 12.77
N VAL A 106 -1.03 -9.08 12.41
CA VAL A 106 -1.01 -10.09 11.34
C VAL A 106 -1.51 -9.62 9.98
N CYS A 107 -2.22 -8.49 9.88
CA CYS A 107 -2.72 -7.95 8.61
C CYS A 107 -1.81 -6.85 8.07
N LEU A 108 -1.20 -7.08 6.91
CA LEU A 108 -0.26 -6.16 6.27
C LEU A 108 -0.81 -4.72 6.16
N LEU A 109 -2.06 -4.55 5.71
CA LEU A 109 -2.63 -3.23 5.49
C LEU A 109 -2.83 -2.43 6.78
N ARG A 110 -2.94 -3.10 7.93
CA ARG A 110 -3.17 -2.49 9.24
C ARG A 110 -1.87 -2.13 9.97
N GLN A 111 -0.78 -2.79 9.60
CA GLN A 111 0.51 -2.58 10.25
C GLN A 111 1.01 -1.13 10.07
N PRO A 112 1.66 -0.56 11.12
CA PRO A 112 2.39 0.69 10.98
C PRO A 112 3.58 0.50 10.04
N PHE A 113 3.83 1.49 9.19
CA PHE A 113 4.92 1.44 8.24
C PHE A 113 6.26 1.59 8.95
N ILE A 114 7.19 0.66 8.70
CA ILE A 114 8.48 0.62 9.41
C ILE A 114 9.37 1.85 9.21
N LYS A 115 9.19 2.64 8.13
CA LYS A 115 9.94 3.91 7.94
C LYS A 115 9.22 5.13 8.54
N ASP A 116 7.91 5.05 8.74
CA ASP A 116 7.08 6.12 9.30
C ASP A 116 5.87 5.51 10.02
N PRO A 117 6.01 5.19 11.33
CA PRO A 117 4.95 4.56 12.10
C PRO A 117 3.69 5.42 12.26
N GLY A 118 3.72 6.69 11.87
CA GLY A 118 2.55 7.56 11.81
C GLY A 118 1.57 7.22 10.68
N LYS A 119 1.94 6.30 9.78
CA LYS A 119 1.13 5.82 8.66
C LYS A 119 1.06 4.30 8.65
N SER A 120 -0.10 3.77 8.28
CA SER A 120 -0.26 2.36 7.96
C SER A 120 0.13 2.06 6.51
N ILE A 121 0.29 0.78 6.15
CA ILE A 121 0.44 0.38 4.75
C ILE A 121 -0.81 0.72 3.92
N ALA A 122 -2.01 0.61 4.49
CA ALA A 122 -3.24 1.05 3.84
C ALA A 122 -3.19 2.54 3.47
N ASP A 123 -2.62 3.39 4.32
CA ASP A 123 -2.47 4.82 4.05
C ASP A 123 -1.54 5.04 2.85
N LEU A 124 -0.41 4.33 2.77
CA LEU A 124 0.51 4.45 1.63
C LEU A 124 -0.14 4.05 0.31
N VAL A 125 -0.87 2.93 0.30
CA VAL A 125 -1.60 2.44 -0.88
C VAL A 125 -2.68 3.45 -1.28
N THR A 126 -3.43 3.98 -0.32
CA THR A 126 -4.52 4.94 -0.56
C THR A 126 -3.99 6.29 -1.03
N GLU A 127 -2.90 6.79 -0.45
CA GLU A 127 -2.22 8.02 -0.85
C GLU A 127 -1.70 7.91 -2.29
N LEU A 128 -1.12 6.77 -2.67
CA LEU A 128 -0.68 6.55 -4.05
C LEU A 128 -1.88 6.49 -5.00
N ALA A 129 -2.93 5.71 -4.66
CA ALA A 129 -4.16 5.62 -5.44
C ALA A 129 -4.80 7.01 -5.66
N ALA A 130 -4.83 7.85 -4.63
CA ALA A 130 -5.32 9.23 -4.71
C ALA A 130 -4.47 10.08 -5.67
N ARG A 131 -3.15 9.95 -5.61
CA ARG A 131 -2.20 10.71 -6.42
C ARG A 131 -2.27 10.33 -7.90
N VAL A 132 -2.23 9.03 -8.20
CA VAL A 132 -2.25 8.52 -9.59
C VAL A 132 -3.66 8.52 -10.16
N GLY A 133 -4.68 8.44 -9.30
CA GLY A 133 -6.07 8.39 -9.71
C GLY A 133 -6.50 7.07 -10.32
N GLU A 134 -5.78 6.00 -10.02
CA GLU A 134 -6.09 4.61 -10.35
C GLU A 134 -6.29 3.83 -9.07
N ASN A 135 -7.03 2.72 -9.18
CA ASN A 135 -7.07 1.72 -8.13
C ASN A 135 -5.68 1.10 -7.96
N VAL A 136 -5.16 1.13 -6.74
CA VAL A 136 -3.90 0.46 -6.38
C VAL A 136 -4.20 -0.54 -5.27
N ARG A 137 -3.72 -1.78 -5.42
CA ARG A 137 -4.00 -2.85 -4.46
C ARG A 137 -2.81 -3.77 -4.29
N VAL A 138 -2.54 -4.17 -3.06
CA VAL A 138 -1.69 -5.35 -2.78
C VAL A 138 -2.54 -6.59 -3.07
N ARG A 139 -2.09 -7.44 -3.99
CA ARG A 139 -2.82 -8.64 -4.44
C ARG A 139 -2.46 -9.88 -3.65
N ARG A 140 -1.17 -10.04 -3.36
CA ARG A 140 -0.59 -11.17 -2.63
C ARG A 140 0.83 -10.84 -2.23
N PHE A 141 1.31 -11.56 -1.23
CA PHE A 141 2.71 -11.57 -0.87
C PHE A 141 3.13 -12.98 -0.46
N SER A 142 4.43 -13.20 -0.40
CA SER A 142 5.03 -14.38 0.18
C SER A 142 6.31 -13.95 0.88
N ARG A 143 6.62 -14.58 2.01
CA ARG A 143 7.83 -14.34 2.78
C ARG A 143 8.48 -15.66 3.09
N PHE A 144 9.80 -15.68 2.98
CA PHE A 144 10.64 -16.80 3.38
C PHE A 144 11.72 -16.29 4.33
N ALA A 145 11.95 -17.00 5.43
CA ALA A 145 13.09 -16.78 6.30
C ALA A 145 13.85 -18.08 6.54
N LEU A 146 15.17 -18.02 6.49
CA LEU A 146 16.04 -19.17 6.73
C LEU A 146 15.90 -19.63 8.19
N GLY A 147 15.37 -20.85 8.37
CA GLY A 147 15.20 -21.47 9.67
C GLY A 147 13.92 -21.07 10.41
N GLU A 148 12.95 -20.45 9.73
CA GLU A 148 11.56 -20.50 10.19
C GLU A 148 10.98 -21.88 9.91
N ASP A 149 10.35 -22.48 10.91
CA ASP A 149 9.58 -23.70 10.72
C ASP A 149 8.32 -23.33 9.91
N GLU A 150 8.06 -24.07 8.83
CA GLU A 150 6.77 -23.98 8.12
C GLU A 150 5.69 -24.50 9.07
N GLU A 151 4.98 -23.60 9.76
CA GLU A 151 3.69 -23.95 10.34
C GLU A 151 2.74 -24.21 9.15
N ALA A 152 2.59 -25.51 8.85
CA ALA A 152 1.76 -26.07 7.79
C ALA A 152 0.26 -25.87 8.01
#